data_AF-G4YUJ3-F1
#
_entry.id   AF-G4YUJ3-F1
#
_cell.length_a   1.000
_cell.length_b   1.000
_cell.length_c   1.000
_cell.angle_alpha   90.00
_cell.angle_beta   90.00
_cell.angle_gamma   90.00
#
_symmetry.space_group_name_H-M   'P 1'
#
loop_
_entity.id
_entity.type
_entity.pdbx_description
1 polymer ?
#
loop_
_entity_poly.entity_id
_entity_poly.type
_entity_poly.pdbx_seq_one_letter_code
_entity_poly.pdbx_strand_id
1 'polypeptide(L)' 'KGWTPHEQQLFWVALTTFPQGPWTAIAEYIGTKTTRQAMTHAQKLRQKLKRWNTRLRS' A
#
# COMPACT_ATOMS: atom_id res chain seq x y z
N LYS A 1 -4.85 11.79 -10.18
CA LYS A 1 -4.36 12.30 -8.87
C LYS A 1 -3.42 11.25 -8.26
N GLY A 2 -2.19 11.64 -7.91
CA GLY A 2 -1.22 10.74 -7.27
C GLY A 2 -1.49 10.54 -5.78
N TRP A 3 -0.73 9.64 -5.15
CA TRP A 3 -0.71 9.48 -3.69
C TRP A 3 0.07 10.62 -3.06
N THR A 4 -0.57 11.40 -2.19
CA THR A 4 0.13 12.46 -1.44
C THR A 4 0.97 11.86 -0.30
N PRO A 5 1.97 12.58 0.25
CA PRO A 5 2.75 12.09 1.38
C PRO A 5 1.88 11.72 2.60
N HIS A 6 0.84 12.51 2.87
CA HIS A 6 -0.10 12.23 3.96
C HIS A 6 -0.88 10.93 3.74
N GLU A 7 -1.38 10.71 2.53
CA GLU A 7 -2.09 9.47 2.17
C GLU A 7 -1.18 8.24 2.23
N GLN A 8 0.09 8.40 1.86
CA GLN A 8 1.09 7.34 1.99
C GLN A 8 1.35 7.00 3.46
N GLN A 9 1.47 8.01 4.32
CA GLN A 9 1.64 7.79 5.77
C GLN A 9 0.42 7.06 6.37
N LEU A 10 -0.80 7.51 6.05
CA LEU A 10 -2.02 6.82 6.47
C LEU A 10 -2.07 5.37 5.97
N PHE A 11 -1.67 5.13 4.72
CA PHE A 11 -1.58 3.79 4.17
C PHE A 11 -0.58 2.91 4.91
N TRP A 12 0.58 3.43 5.33
CA TRP A 12 1.54 2.67 6.14
C TRP A 12 0.98 2.32 7.52
N VAL A 13 0.34 3.28 8.20
CA VAL A 13 -0.30 3.04 9.50
C VAL A 13 -1.45 2.03 9.39
N ALA A 14 -2.25 2.13 8.34
CA ALA A 14 -3.30 1.16 8.06
C ALA A 14 -2.72 -0.23 7.78
N LEU A 15 -1.60 -0.34 7.07
CA LEU A 15 -0.93 -1.63 6.83
C LEU A 15 -0.35 -2.25 8.09
N THR A 16 0.20 -1.46 9.02
CA THR A 16 0.68 -1.99 10.30
C THR A 16 -0.48 -2.45 11.19
N THR A 17 -1.64 -1.80 11.07
CA THR A 17 -2.86 -2.14 11.81
C THR A 17 -3.59 -3.34 11.20
N PHE A 18 -3.61 -3.45 9.87
CA PHE A 18 -4.32 -4.48 9.10
C PHE A 18 -3.36 -5.29 8.21
N PRO A 19 -2.44 -6.08 8.78
CA PRO A 19 -1.42 -6.80 8.00
C PRO A 19 -2.01 -7.87 7.06
N GLN A 20 -3.20 -8.41 7.39
CA GLN A 20 -3.91 -9.42 6.58
C GLN A 20 -4.86 -8.80 5.53
N GLY A 21 -5.06 -7.48 5.56
CA GLY A 21 -5.64 -6.72 4.46
C GLY A 21 -7.11 -6.99 4.12
N PRO A 22 -8.07 -6.69 5.01
CA PRO A 22 -9.30 -6.08 4.52
C PRO A 22 -8.92 -4.73 3.88
N TRP A 23 -8.70 -4.73 2.56
CA TRP A 23 -8.36 -3.53 1.80
C TRP A 23 -9.45 -2.45 1.90
N THR A 24 -10.68 -2.85 2.23
CA THR A 24 -11.80 -1.99 2.57
C THR A 24 -11.50 -1.15 3.81
N ALA A 25 -11.07 -1.77 4.91
CA ALA A 25 -10.69 -1.06 6.13
C ALA A 25 -9.50 -0.11 5.90
N ILE A 26 -8.53 -0.51 5.07
CA ILE A 26 -7.40 0.35 4.70
C ILE A 26 -7.87 1.58 3.91
N ALA A 27 -8.79 1.38 2.96
CA ALA A 27 -9.35 2.46 2.17
C ALA A 27 -10.20 3.41 3.04
N GLU A 28 -11.01 2.87 3.95
CA GLU A 28 -11.78 3.63 4.94
C GLU A 28 -10.87 4.44 5.86
N TYR A 29 -9.76 3.85 6.34
CA TYR A 29 -8.78 4.56 7.17
C TYR A 29 -8.13 5.75 6.46
N ILE A 30 -7.92 5.65 5.14
CA ILE A 30 -7.36 6.75 4.34
C ILE A 30 -8.43 7.79 4.00
N GLY A 31 -9.69 7.37 3.86
CA GLY A 31 -10.85 8.21 3.55
C GLY A 31 -10.90 8.77 2.12
N THR A 32 -9.75 9.00 1.48
CA THR A 32 -9.65 9.61 0.13
C THR A 32 -9.40 8.61 -1.00
N LYS A 33 -9.20 7.33 -0.68
CA LYS A 33 -8.84 6.27 -1.64
C LYS A 33 -9.86 5.16 -1.59
N THR A 34 -10.11 4.55 -2.75
CA THR A 34 -10.96 3.37 -2.85
C THR A 34 -10.18 2.09 -2.55
N THR A 35 -10.90 1.03 -2.19
CA THR A 35 -10.35 -0.32 -1.98
C THR A 35 -9.45 -0.77 -3.13
N ARG A 36 -9.88 -0.53 -4.39
CA ARG A 36 -9.11 -0.87 -5.59
C ARG A 36 -7.80 -0.08 -5.68
N GLN A 37 -7.81 1.19 -5.29
CA GLN A 37 -6.61 2.02 -5.28
C GLN A 37 -5.62 1.55 -4.20
N ALA A 38 -6.09 1.24 -2.99
CA ALA A 38 -5.27 0.69 -1.91
C ALA A 38 -4.62 -0.65 -2.31
N MET A 39 -5.41 -1.57 -2.88
CA MET A 39 -4.93 -2.87 -3.37
C MET A 39 -3.85 -2.70 -4.46
N THR A 40 -4.10 -1.82 -5.45
CA THR A 40 -3.15 -1.56 -6.54
C THR A 40 -1.83 -0.97 -6.01
N HIS A 41 -1.92 -0.07 -5.03
CA HIS A 41 -0.75 0.53 -4.41
C HIS A 41 0.09 -0.53 -3.68
N ALA A 42 -0.55 -1.40 -2.89
CA ALA A 42 0.11 -2.53 -2.23
C ALA A 42 0.78 -3.50 -3.23
N GLN A 43 0.09 -3.82 -4.33
CA GLN A 43 0.64 -4.69 -5.38
C GLN A 43 1.92 -4.09 -5.99
N LYS A 44 1.91 -2.79 -6.32
CA LYS A 44 3.09 -2.09 -6.86
C LYS A 44 4.25 -2.08 -5.86
N LEU A 45 3.98 -1.89 -4.57
CA LEU A 45 5.00 -1.97 -3.51
C LEU A 45 5.61 -3.37 -3.44
N ARG A 46 4.79 -4.43 -3.44
CA ARG A 46 5.28 -5.82 -3.46
C ARG A 46 6.13 -6.12 -4.69
N GLN A 47 5.73 -5.67 -5.87
CA GLN A 47 6.53 -5.81 -7.09
C GLN A 47 7.85 -5.05 -7.01
N LYS A 48 7.86 -3.85 -6.42
CA LYS A 48 9.08 -3.09 -6.18
C LYS A 48 10.00 -3.91 -5.28
N LEU A 49 9.55 -4.35 -4.11
CA LEU A 49 10.34 -5.16 -3.18
C LEU A 49 10.89 -6.44 -3.84
N LYS A 50 10.07 -7.15 -4.62
CA LYS A 50 10.51 -8.34 -5.37
C LYS A 50 11.67 -8.00 -6.32
N ARG A 51 11.55 -6.92 -7.10
CA ARG A 51 12.63 -6.47 -8.02
C ARG A 51 13.91 -6.10 -7.26
N TRP A 52 13.78 -5.44 -6.11
CA TRP A 52 14.93 -5.11 -5.26
C TRP A 52 15.61 -6.38 -4.74
N ASN A 53 14.85 -7.35 -4.22
CA ASN A 53 15.40 -8.62 -3.75
C ASN A 53 16.06 -9.43 -4.88
N THR A 54 15.54 -9.39 -6.11
CA THR A 54 16.18 -10.04 -7.26
C THR A 54 17.54 -9.41 -7.58
N ARG A 55 17.64 -8.07 -7.59
CA ARG A 55 18.90 -7.36 -7.87
C ARG A 55 19.99 -7.57 -6.81
N LEU A 56 19.59 -7.79 -5.56
CA LEU A 56 20.54 -8.05 -4.47
C LEU A 56 21.07 -9.49 -4.45
N ARG A 57 20.40 -10.41 -5.17
CA ARG A 57 20.74 -11.84 -5.25
C ARG A 57 21.42 -12.23 -6.57
N SER A 58 21.61 -11.27 -7.47
CA SER A 58 22.33 -11.39 -8.75
C SER A 58 23.68 -10.69 -8.65
#